data_AF-A0A2S9S2E9-F1
#
_entry.id   AF-A0A2S9S2E9-F1
#
_cell.length_a   1.000
_cell.length_b   1.000
_cell.length_c   1.000
_cell.angle_alpha   90.00
_cell.angle_beta   90.00
_cell.angle_gamma   90.00
#
_symmetry.space_group_name_H-M   'P 1'
#
loop_
_entity.id
_entity.type
_entity.pdbx_description
1 polymer ?
#
loop_
_entity_poly.entity_id
_entity_poly.type
_entity_poly.pdbx_seq_one_letter_code
_entity_poly.pdbx_strand_id
1 'polypeptide(L)' 'MEARQLDHNFRKLKKMEGLENANLHFHDTRRERLAEKVDVMVLAKISGHRDLSILQNTYYAPDMAEIAQRL' A
#
# COMPACT_ATOMS: atom_id res chain seq x y z
N MET A 1 8.72 12.72 -13.41
CA MET A 1 9.05 11.28 -13.62
C MET A 1 7.76 10.57 -13.95
N GLU A 2 7.67 9.96 -15.13
CA GLU A 2 6.46 9.28 -15.59
C GLU A 2 6.17 8.01 -14.79
N ALA A 3 4.90 7.73 -14.48
CA ALA A 3 4.48 6.56 -13.69
C ALA A 3 4.98 5.23 -14.30
N ARG A 4 5.10 5.17 -15.62
CA ARG A 4 5.62 4.03 -16.37
C ARG A 4 7.10 3.75 -16.10
N GLN A 5 7.90 4.80 -15.87
CA GLN A 5 9.33 4.66 -15.55
C GLN A 5 9.52 4.04 -14.15
N LEU A 6 8.63 4.41 -13.22
CA LEU A 6 8.66 3.91 -11.84
C LEU A 6 8.27 2.42 -11.76
N ASP A 7 7.21 2.01 -12.47
CA ASP A 7 6.82 0.59 -12.58
C ASP A 7 7.93 -0.26 -13.21
N HIS A 8 8.57 0.25 -14.27
CA HIS A 8 9.71 -0.43 -14.91
C HIS A 8 10.86 -0.66 -13.92
N ASN A 9 11.25 0.37 -13.16
CA ASN A 9 12.31 0.27 -12.17
C ASN A 9 11.93 -0.69 -11.02
N PHE A 10 10.68 -0.67 -10.57
CA PHE A 10 10.17 -1.59 -9.56
C PHE A 10 10.25 -3.05 -10.00
N ARG A 11 9.82 -3.36 -11.23
CA ARG A 11 9.92 -4.71 -11.78
C ARG A 11 11.37 -5.18 -11.90
N LYS A 12 12.28 -4.29 -12.30
CA LYS A 12 13.72 -4.58 -12.35
C LYS A 12 14.27 -4.93 -10.98
N LEU A 13 13.95 -4.16 -9.95
CA LEU A 13 14.37 -4.43 -8.56
C LEU A 13 13.78 -5.74 -8.03
N LYS A 14 12.47 -5.97 -8.24
CA LYS A 14 11.79 -7.21 -7.84
C LYS A 14 12.47 -8.45 -8.43
N LYS A 15 12.95 -8.35 -9.67
CA LYS A 15 13.73 -9.39 -10.33
C LYS A 15 15.12 -9.58 -9.74
N MET A 16 15.84 -8.49 -9.44
CA MET A 16 17.17 -8.56 -8.83
C MET A 16 17.15 -9.22 -7.45
N GLU A 17 16.08 -9.00 -6.69
CA GLU A 17 15.90 -9.58 -5.35
C GLU A 17 15.26 -10.99 -5.37
N GLY A 18 15.03 -11.58 -6.55
CA GLY A 18 14.42 -12.91 -6.67
C GLY A 18 12.94 -12.98 -6.26
N LEU A 19 12.27 -11.83 -6.14
CA LEU A 19 10.87 -11.71 -5.72
C LEU A 19 9.90 -11.77 -6.88
N GLU A 20 10.30 -12.29 -8.04
CA GLU A 20 9.51 -12.31 -9.28
C GLU A 20 8.12 -12.93 -9.09
N ASN A 21 8.06 -14.01 -8.31
CA ASN A 21 6.85 -14.78 -8.01
C ASN A 21 6.06 -14.25 -6.81
N ALA A 22 6.59 -13.26 -6.07
CA ALA A 22 5.87 -12.64 -4.97
C ALA A 22 4.73 -11.77 -5.51
N ASN A 23 3.57 -11.78 -4.88
CA ASN A 23 2.44 -10.92 -5.26
C ASN A 23 2.63 -9.47 -4.75
N LEU A 24 3.71 -8.83 -5.17
CA LEU A 24 4.12 -7.47 -4.82
C LEU A 24 3.97 -6.53 -6.03
N HIS A 25 3.25 -5.42 -5.85
CA HIS A 25 3.06 -4.37 -6.85
C HIS A 25 3.66 -3.05 -6.40
N PHE A 26 4.04 -2.20 -7.36
CA PHE A 26 4.64 -0.88 -7.06
C PHE A 26 3.74 -0.03 -6.14
N HIS A 27 2.42 -0.16 -6.30
CA HIS A 27 1.42 0.57 -5.53
C HIS A 27 1.33 0.12 -4.06
N ASP A 28 1.78 -1.10 -3.73
CA ASP A 28 1.75 -1.61 -2.35
C ASP A 28 2.72 -0.86 -1.44
N THR A 29 3.84 -0.35 -1.99
CA THR A 29 4.79 0.49 -1.22
C THR A 29 4.16 1.79 -0.71
N ARG A 30 3.16 2.32 -1.45
CA ARG A 30 2.38 3.50 -1.04
C ARG A 30 1.30 3.11 -0.04
N ARG A 31 0.72 1.91 -0.17
CA ARG A 31 -0.33 1.36 0.69
C ARG A 31 0.14 1.12 2.11
N GLU A 32 1.27 0.43 2.26
CA GLU A 32 1.76 0.04 3.58
C GLU A 32 2.30 1.24 4.38
N ARG A 33 3.15 2.10 3.78
CA ARG A 33 3.86 3.15 4.55
C ARG A 33 3.05 4.39 4.90
N LEU A 34 1.96 4.67 4.19
CA LEU A 34 1.09 5.82 4.47
C LEU A 34 -0.08 5.44 5.39
N ALA A 35 -0.64 4.23 5.25
CA ALA A 35 -1.72 3.77 6.14
C ALA A 35 -1.26 3.67 7.60
N GLU A 36 0.01 3.34 7.86
CA GLU A 36 0.58 3.36 9.22
C GLU A 36 0.75 4.77 9.82
N LYS A 37 0.84 5.81 8.98
CA LYS A 37 1.23 7.17 9.39
C LYS A 37 0.08 8.16 9.43
N VAL A 38 -0.99 7.91 8.69
CA VAL A 38 -2.12 8.82 8.58
C VAL A 38 -3.43 8.06 8.72
N ASP A 39 -4.40 8.71 9.36
CA ASP A 39 -5.76 8.19 9.48
C ASP A 39 -6.39 7.92 8.11
N VAL A 40 -7.28 6.92 8.04
CA VAL A 40 -7.97 6.48 6.82
C VAL A 40 -8.62 7.63 6.04
N MET A 41 -9.12 8.66 6.73
CA MET A 41 -9.84 9.77 6.11
C MET A 41 -8.88 10.79 5.48
N VAL A 42 -7.70 10.94 6.07
CA VAL A 42 -6.60 11.73 5.52
C VAL A 42 -6.01 10.99 4.32
N LEU A 43 -5.82 9.67 4.43
CA LEU A 43 -5.34 8.83 3.34
C LEU A 43 -6.26 8.87 2.12
N ALA A 44 -7.59 8.87 2.34
CA ALA A 44 -8.58 9.01 1.29
C ALA A 44 -8.44 10.31 0.50
N LYS A 45 -8.30 11.44 1.22
CA LYS A 45 -8.10 12.76 0.60
C LYS A 45 -6.79 12.84 -0.19
N ILE A 46 -5.69 12.31 0.36
CA ILE A 46 -4.38 12.32 -0.32
C ILE A 46 -4.41 11.42 -1.56
N SER A 47 -5.09 10.27 -1.47
CA SER A 47 -5.10 9.26 -2.53
C SER A 47 -6.18 9.51 -3.59
N GLY A 48 -7.06 10.50 -3.40
CA GLY A 48 -8.12 10.85 -4.35
C GLY A 48 -9.24 9.82 -4.46
N HIS A 49 -9.36 8.90 -3.50
CA HIS A 49 -10.44 7.92 -3.49
C HIS A 49 -11.71 8.56 -2.94
N ARG A 50 -12.77 8.57 -3.74
CA ARG A 50 -14.11 9.00 -3.32
C ARG A 50 -14.85 7.91 -2.54
N ASP A 51 -14.47 6.66 -2.75
CA ASP A 51 -15.04 5.50 -2.08
C ASP A 51 -14.08 4.97 -1.02
N LEU A 52 -14.51 5.09 0.23
CA LEU A 52 -13.76 4.67 1.41
C LEU A 52 -13.77 3.15 1.59
N SER A 53 -14.71 2.42 0.96
CA SER A 53 -14.78 0.95 1.04
C SER A 53 -13.56 0.28 0.42
N ILE A 54 -12.99 0.87 -0.64
CA ILE A 54 -11.74 0.43 -1.25
C ILE A 54 -10.58 0.63 -0.28
N LEU A 55 -10.56 1.75 0.46
CA LEU A 55 -9.56 1.99 1.48
C LEU A 55 -9.66 1.05 2.67
N GLN A 56 -10.87 0.70 3.10
CA GLN A 56 -11.05 -0.24 4.19
C GLN A 56 -10.58 -1.64 3.81
N ASN A 57 -11.00 -2.16 2.65
CA ASN A 57 -10.63 -3.51 2.21
C ASN A 57 -9.18 -3.62 1.72
N THR A 58 -8.62 -2.51 1.22
CA THR A 58 -7.27 -2.49 0.66
C THR A 58 -6.29 -1.98 1.71
N TYR A 59 -6.43 -0.77 2.22
CA TYR A 59 -5.41 -0.14 3.06
C TYR A 59 -5.54 -0.44 4.55
N TYR A 60 -6.68 -0.96 5.00
CA TYR A 60 -6.95 -1.32 6.40
C TYR A 60 -7.10 -2.84 6.54
N ALA A 61 -5.97 -3.54 6.56
CA ALA A 61 -5.88 -4.92 7.04
C ALA A 61 -5.02 -4.95 8.32
N PRO A 62 -5.46 -4.31 9.42
CA PRO A 62 -4.71 -4.34 10.66
C PRO A 62 -4.59 -5.78 11.15
N ASP A 63 -3.43 -6.14 11.69
CA ASP A 63 -3.30 -7.39 12.41
C ASP A 63 -4.26 -7.36 13.61
N MET A 64 -5.19 -8.31 13.66
CA MET A 64 -6.17 -8.39 14.75
C MET A 64 -5.47 -8.62 16.11
N ALA A 65 -4.24 -9.15 16.11
CA ALA A 65 -3.40 -9.23 17.30
C ALA A 65 -2.96 -7.85 17.81
N GLU A 66 -2.69 -6.87 16.93
CA GLU A 66 -2.39 -5.49 17.34
C GLU A 66 -3.63 -4.79 17.91
N ILE A 67 -4.82 -5.04 17.34
CA ILE A 67 -6.07 -4.46 17.84
C ILE A 67 -6.35 -4.96 19.25
N ALA A 68 -6.16 -6.26 19.51
CA ALA A 68 -6.36 -6.85 20.82
C ALA A 68 -5.44 -6.26 21.90
N GLN A 69 -4.27 -5.72 21.54
CA GLN A 69 -3.36 -5.04 22.47
C GLN A 69 -3.76 -3.59 22.78
N ARG A 70 -4.68 -3.00 21.99
CA ARG A 70 -5.15 -1.61 22.17
C ARG A 70 -6.50 -1.53 22.90
N LEU A 71 -7.13 -2.65 23.20
CA LEU A 71 -8.35 -2.79 24.01
C LEU A 71 -8.01 -3.12 25.47
#